data_AF-A0A166ACM9-F1
#
_entry.id   AF-A0A166ACM9-F1
#
_cell.length_a   1.000
_cell.length_b   1.000
_cell.length_c   1.000
_cell.angle_alpha   90.00
_cell.angle_beta   90.00
_cell.angle_gamma   90.00
#
_symmetry.space_group_name_H-M   'P 1'
#
loop_
_entity.id
_entity.type
_entity.pdbx_description
1 polymer ?
#
loop_
_entity_poly.entity_id
_entity_poly.type
_entity_poly.pdbx_seq_one_letter_code
_entity_poly.pdbx_strand_id
1 'polypeptide(L)'
;MLRLRTLTSTAPVSQKVFRRASPYYRPFRLCLRSAHDQATTPESDVYHGPLASTFRRLKIFSLFSLALTTSVSPLILIIESPLPDSARYALAATAVLTSGVSTGLVSWCGAPYVSSARKLVDGSAIEMETKSLFLKSRFTKVYDPAFLVDTGRFFAKYELAEKLSTSAHKKSASETPIEETVAETRDEAGALLGRWIVKWEGQEGHCRQVGKVNRYFNIHEELMPFRFR
;
A
#
# COMPACT_ATOMS: atom_id res chain seq x y z
N MET A 1 -58.10 7.77 71.50
CA MET A 1 -58.41 9.12 70.96
C MET A 1 -58.54 9.04 69.45
N LEU A 2 -59.64 9.58 68.93
CA LEU A 2 -60.04 9.61 67.52
C LEU A 2 -59.13 10.48 66.64
N ARG A 3 -58.96 10.09 65.36
CA ARG A 3 -59.14 10.90 64.12
C ARG A 3 -58.66 10.06 62.91
N LEU A 4 -59.54 9.40 62.15
CA LEU A 4 -60.35 9.89 61.01
C LEU A 4 -59.59 10.65 59.90
N ARG A 5 -59.44 9.93 58.78
CA ARG A 5 -59.62 10.31 57.34
C ARG A 5 -58.79 11.47 56.77
N THR A 6 -58.15 11.20 55.62
CA THR A 6 -58.58 11.78 54.32
C THR A 6 -57.88 11.10 53.13
N LEU A 7 -58.67 10.80 52.10
CA LEU A 7 -58.28 10.30 50.78
C LEU A 7 -57.93 11.47 49.86
N THR A 8 -56.88 11.35 49.04
CA THR A 8 -56.72 12.00 47.71
C THR A 8 -55.69 11.15 46.94
N SER A 9 -56.05 10.32 45.97
CA SER A 9 -56.45 10.62 44.58
C SER A 9 -55.50 11.58 43.87
N THR A 10 -54.54 11.03 43.10
CA THR A 10 -54.22 11.39 41.70
C THR A 10 -52.96 10.64 41.23
N ALA A 11 -53.12 9.85 40.18
CA ALA A 11 -52.05 9.45 39.24
C ALA A 11 -52.28 10.26 37.94
N PRO A 12 -51.47 10.14 36.86
CA PRO A 12 -50.06 9.78 36.70
C PRO A 12 -49.27 10.85 35.89
N VAL A 13 -47.94 10.89 35.95
CA VAL A 13 -47.13 11.61 34.95
C VAL A 13 -46.06 10.69 34.37
N SER A 14 -46.38 10.15 33.20
CA SER A 14 -45.49 9.37 32.33
C SER A 14 -44.55 10.34 31.59
N GLN A 15 -43.30 10.46 32.05
CA GLN A 15 -42.26 11.17 31.32
C GLN A 15 -41.72 10.27 30.21
N LYS A 16 -42.22 10.48 28.99
CA LYS A 16 -41.66 9.97 27.74
C LYS A 16 -40.28 10.60 27.53
N VAL A 17 -39.23 9.81 27.75
CA VAL A 17 -37.85 10.18 27.40
C VAL A 17 -37.73 10.22 25.88
N PHE A 18 -37.71 11.44 25.36
CA PHE A 18 -37.52 11.76 23.95
C PHE A 18 -36.06 11.48 23.57
N ARG A 19 -35.78 10.29 23.05
CA ARG A 19 -34.49 9.95 22.43
C ARG A 19 -34.36 10.75 21.13
N ARG A 20 -33.56 11.82 21.15
CA ARG A 20 -33.12 12.54 19.94
C ARG A 20 -32.28 11.59 19.08
N ALA A 21 -32.84 11.19 17.94
CA ALA A 21 -32.10 10.53 16.88
C ALA A 21 -31.14 11.55 16.23
N SER A 22 -29.84 11.24 16.28
CA SER A 22 -28.80 11.99 15.57
C SER A 22 -28.93 11.74 14.06
N PRO A 23 -28.97 12.77 13.20
CA PRO A 23 -28.95 12.60 11.76
C PRO A 23 -27.51 12.33 11.30
N TYR A 24 -27.11 11.06 11.30
CA TYR A 24 -25.93 10.63 10.56
C TYR A 24 -26.26 10.64 9.07
N TYR A 25 -25.91 11.73 8.39
CA TYR A 25 -25.88 11.81 6.94
C TYR A 25 -24.79 10.86 6.42
N ARG A 26 -25.21 9.74 5.83
CA ARG A 26 -24.37 8.83 5.03
C ARG A 26 -24.25 9.41 3.62
N PRO A 27 -23.05 9.65 3.06
CA PRO A 27 -22.95 9.89 1.64
C PRO A 27 -23.22 8.59 0.87
N PHE A 28 -24.03 8.74 -0.18
CA PHE A 28 -24.35 7.76 -1.21
C PHE A 28 -23.07 7.07 -1.73
N ARG A 29 -22.90 5.77 -1.41
CA ARG A 29 -22.05 4.87 -2.18
C ARG A 29 -22.86 4.43 -3.40
N LEU A 30 -22.63 5.09 -4.54
CA LEU A 30 -23.03 4.54 -5.82
C LEU A 30 -22.16 3.31 -6.11
N CYS A 31 -22.82 2.16 -6.00
CA CYS A 31 -22.29 0.83 -6.22
C CYS A 31 -22.17 0.61 -7.74
N LEU A 32 -21.02 0.96 -8.32
CA LEU A 32 -20.61 0.41 -9.62
C LEU A 32 -19.80 -0.86 -9.33
N ARG A 33 -20.55 -1.91 -8.99
CA ARG A 33 -20.06 -3.29 -8.84
C ARG A 33 -19.78 -3.82 -10.24
N SER A 34 -18.58 -3.56 -10.74
CA SER A 34 -18.04 -4.31 -11.87
C SER A 34 -17.79 -5.73 -11.39
N ALA A 35 -18.61 -6.66 -11.91
CA ALA A 35 -18.43 -8.09 -11.75
C ALA A 35 -17.23 -8.51 -12.61
N HIS A 36 -16.10 -8.77 -11.98
CA HIS A 36 -15.00 -9.52 -12.59
C HIS A 36 -14.47 -10.51 -11.55
N ASP A 37 -14.66 -11.80 -11.86
CA ASP A 37 -14.06 -13.00 -11.24
C ASP A 37 -13.50 -12.88 -9.82
N GLN A 38 -14.34 -13.17 -8.82
CA GLN A 38 -13.86 -13.77 -7.58
C GLN A 38 -13.82 -15.29 -7.78
N ALA A 39 -12.69 -15.79 -8.28
CA ALA A 39 -12.32 -17.18 -8.03
C ALA A 39 -12.06 -17.34 -6.54
N THR A 40 -12.79 -18.26 -5.93
CA THR A 40 -12.86 -18.56 -4.51
C THR A 40 -11.52 -19.12 -4.00
N THR A 41 -10.58 -18.26 -3.62
CA THR A 41 -9.57 -18.59 -2.60
C THR A 41 -10.15 -18.28 -1.22
N PRO A 42 -9.93 -19.13 -0.20
CA PRO A 42 -10.50 -18.92 1.13
C PRO A 42 -10.14 -17.52 1.64
N GLU A 43 -11.19 -16.73 1.86
CA GLU A 43 -11.16 -15.28 2.15
C GLU A 43 -10.43 -14.93 3.47
N SER A 44 -10.00 -15.91 4.26
CA SER A 44 -9.44 -15.72 5.60
C SER A 44 -7.91 -15.58 5.67
N ASP A 45 -7.17 -15.66 4.54
CA ASP A 45 -5.69 -15.62 4.56
C ASP A 45 -5.08 -14.43 3.79
N VAL A 46 -5.89 -13.39 3.55
CA VAL A 46 -5.48 -12.17 2.85
C VAL A 46 -5.29 -11.02 3.85
N TYR A 47 -4.06 -10.53 3.92
CA TYR A 47 -3.71 -9.30 4.62
C TYR A 47 -4.11 -8.09 3.80
N HIS A 48 -4.73 -7.10 4.46
CA HIS A 48 -5.02 -5.79 3.88
C HIS A 48 -4.33 -4.69 4.69
N GLY A 49 -3.52 -3.87 4.01
CA GLY A 49 -2.85 -2.74 4.63
C GLY A 49 -3.86 -1.65 5.02
N PRO A 50 -3.93 -1.21 6.29
CA PRO A 50 -4.93 -0.23 6.75
C PRO A 50 -4.79 1.13 6.04
N LEU A 51 -3.57 1.53 5.71
CA LEU A 51 -3.26 2.79 5.03
C LEU A 51 -3.26 2.68 3.50
N ALA A 52 -3.54 1.51 2.92
CA ALA A 52 -3.48 1.29 1.47
C ALA A 52 -4.43 2.24 0.71
N SER A 53 -5.63 2.42 1.25
CA SER A 53 -6.64 3.30 0.66
C SER A 53 -6.24 4.78 0.75
N THR A 54 -5.62 5.18 1.87
CA THR A 54 -5.12 6.54 2.12
C THR A 54 -3.98 6.88 1.17
N PHE A 55 -2.97 6.01 1.06
CA PHE A 55 -1.87 6.19 0.10
C PHE A 55 -2.36 6.25 -1.35
N ARG A 56 -3.34 5.43 -1.72
CA ARG A 56 -3.95 5.49 -3.06
C ARG A 56 -4.58 6.84 -3.33
N ARG A 57 -5.40 7.36 -2.41
CA ARG A 57 -6.05 8.68 -2.54
C ARG A 57 -5.02 9.80 -2.61
N LEU A 58 -3.99 9.72 -1.77
CA LEU A 58 -2.93 10.73 -1.70
C LEU A 58 -2.12 10.79 -3.01
N LYS A 59 -1.81 9.65 -3.62
CA LYS A 59 -1.18 9.59 -4.95
C LYS A 59 -2.08 10.17 -6.04
N ILE A 60 -3.36 9.79 -6.06
CA ILE A 60 -4.33 10.32 -7.03
C ILE A 60 -4.43 11.84 -6.91
N PHE A 61 -4.57 12.35 -5.70
CA PHE A 61 -4.67 13.79 -5.44
C PHE A 61 -3.42 14.54 -5.91
N SER A 62 -2.23 14.01 -5.63
CA SER A 62 -0.96 14.60 -6.08
C SER A 62 -0.83 14.59 -7.61
N LEU A 63 -1.21 13.48 -8.26
CA LEU A 63 -1.19 13.35 -9.71
C LEU A 63 -2.19 14.30 -10.39
N PHE A 64 -3.39 14.48 -9.83
CA PHE A 64 -4.35 15.47 -10.32
C PHE A 64 -3.83 16.90 -10.16
N SER A 65 -3.22 17.21 -9.02
CA SER A 65 -2.62 18.53 -8.78
C SER A 65 -1.51 18.80 -9.79
N LEU A 66 -0.63 17.84 -10.02
CA LEU A 66 0.43 17.93 -11.03
C LEU A 66 -0.12 18.07 -12.45
N ALA A 67 -1.14 17.28 -12.81
CA ALA A 67 -1.78 17.36 -14.12
C ALA A 67 -2.46 18.72 -14.33
N LEU A 68 -3.14 19.24 -13.30
CA LEU A 68 -3.75 20.56 -13.33
C LEU A 68 -2.69 21.65 -13.47
N THR A 69 -1.60 21.61 -12.69
CA THR A 69 -0.47 22.54 -12.85
C THR A 69 0.12 22.47 -14.25
N THR A 70 0.32 21.26 -14.78
CA THR A 70 0.91 21.05 -16.12
C THR A 70 -0.03 21.53 -17.23
N SER A 71 -1.35 21.41 -17.05
CA SER A 71 -2.37 21.87 -18.00
C SER A 71 -2.55 23.40 -17.96
N VAL A 72 -2.46 24.02 -16.78
CA VAL A 72 -2.61 25.48 -16.60
C VAL A 72 -1.31 26.23 -16.95
N SER A 73 -0.14 25.64 -16.71
CA SER A 73 1.17 26.24 -17.00
C SER A 73 1.32 26.82 -18.42
N PRO A 74 0.91 26.13 -19.52
CA PRO A 74 0.98 26.71 -20.87
C PRO A 74 0.06 27.93 -21.08
N LEU A 75 -0.99 28.12 -20.29
CA LEU A 75 -1.83 29.33 -20.37
C LEU A 75 -1.04 30.59 -20.01
N ILE A 76 -0.04 30.48 -19.11
CA ILE A 76 0.85 31.58 -18.73
C ILE A 76 1.74 32.00 -19.92
N LEU A 77 2.03 31.07 -20.84
CA LEU A 77 2.84 31.35 -22.03
C LEU A 77 2.00 31.99 -23.15
N ILE A 78 0.70 31.71 -23.21
CA ILE A 78 -0.23 32.22 -24.23
C ILE A 78 -0.71 33.64 -23.90
N ILE A 79 -0.88 33.97 -22.62
CA ILE A 79 -1.37 35.29 -22.22
C ILE A 79 -0.27 36.34 -22.46
N GLU A 80 -0.58 37.33 -23.29
CA GLU A 80 0.26 38.50 -23.52
C GLU A 80 0.43 39.28 -22.21
N SER A 81 1.58 39.11 -21.58
CA SER A 81 2.00 39.84 -20.39
C SER A 81 3.21 40.71 -20.73
N PRO A 82 3.42 41.86 -20.05
CA PRO A 82 4.59 42.71 -20.31
C PRO A 82 5.94 42.10 -19.85
N LEU A 83 5.98 40.80 -19.51
CA LEU A 83 7.15 40.08 -19.03
C LEU A 83 8.00 39.55 -20.20
N PRO A 84 9.35 39.57 -20.10
CA PRO A 84 10.23 38.94 -21.08
C PRO A 84 10.01 37.42 -21.12
N ASP A 85 10.14 36.83 -22.31
CA ASP A 85 9.81 35.41 -22.55
C ASP A 85 10.58 34.45 -21.62
N SER A 86 11.83 34.76 -21.30
CA SER A 86 12.66 33.97 -20.37
C SER A 86 12.06 33.89 -18.96
N ALA A 87 11.45 34.99 -18.46
CA ALA A 87 10.80 35.00 -17.15
C ALA A 87 9.53 34.14 -17.14
N ARG A 88 8.78 34.11 -18.24
CA ARG A 88 7.58 33.27 -18.37
C ARG A 88 7.92 31.78 -18.30
N TYR A 89 8.94 31.36 -19.04
CA TYR A 89 9.42 29.98 -18.99
C TYR A 89 9.94 29.60 -17.60
N ALA A 90 10.68 30.50 -16.93
CA ALA A 90 11.17 30.27 -15.58
C ALA A 90 10.03 30.09 -14.56
N LEU A 91 8.99 30.92 -14.63
CA LEU A 91 7.82 30.82 -13.76
C LEU A 91 7.03 29.52 -14.01
N ALA A 92 6.76 29.21 -15.27
CA ALA A 92 6.08 27.99 -15.69
C ALA A 92 6.85 26.73 -15.25
N ALA A 93 8.16 26.71 -15.44
CA ALA A 93 9.03 25.60 -15.06
C ALA A 93 9.09 25.43 -13.54
N THR A 94 9.21 26.51 -12.77
CA THR A 94 9.28 26.44 -11.29
C THR A 94 8.01 25.85 -10.71
N ALA A 95 6.83 26.23 -11.24
CA ALA A 95 5.55 25.68 -10.81
C ALA A 95 5.45 24.17 -11.08
N VAL A 96 5.76 23.73 -12.30
CA VAL A 96 5.72 22.31 -12.69
C VAL A 96 6.75 21.49 -11.90
N LEU A 97 7.97 22.04 -11.73
CA LEU A 97 9.04 21.38 -11.00
C LEU A 97 8.68 21.19 -9.53
N THR A 98 8.16 22.21 -8.85
CA THR A 98 7.75 22.13 -7.44
C THR A 98 6.65 21.08 -7.26
N SER A 99 5.63 21.09 -8.12
CA SER A 99 4.58 20.07 -8.12
C SER A 99 5.13 18.66 -8.40
N GLY A 100 6.08 18.53 -9.33
CA GLY A 100 6.71 17.27 -9.70
C GLY A 100 7.55 16.68 -8.57
N VAL A 101 8.38 17.51 -7.92
CA VAL A 101 9.20 17.13 -6.77
C VAL A 101 8.32 16.68 -5.60
N SER A 102 7.26 17.43 -5.28
CA SER A 102 6.31 17.06 -4.23
C SER A 102 5.64 15.70 -4.52
N THR A 103 5.19 15.50 -5.76
CA THR A 103 4.56 14.24 -6.19
C THR A 103 5.54 13.06 -6.18
N GLY A 104 6.79 13.30 -6.58
CA GLY A 104 7.87 12.30 -6.55
C GLY A 104 8.20 11.84 -5.14
N LEU A 105 8.32 12.77 -4.19
CA LEU A 105 8.64 12.46 -2.80
C LEU A 105 7.53 11.66 -2.12
N VAL A 106 6.28 12.06 -2.35
CA VAL A 106 5.10 11.29 -1.96
C VAL A 106 5.14 9.86 -2.51
N SER A 107 5.47 9.71 -3.79
CA SER A 107 5.56 8.39 -4.41
C SER A 107 6.71 7.57 -3.86
N TRP A 108 7.83 8.19 -3.51
CA TRP A 108 8.99 7.51 -2.92
C TRP A 108 8.62 6.97 -1.54
N CYS A 109 8.04 7.80 -0.67
CA CYS A 109 7.63 7.38 0.68
C CYS A 109 6.59 6.25 0.65
N GLY A 110 5.67 6.29 -0.32
CA GLY A 110 4.64 5.27 -0.52
C GLY A 110 5.02 4.12 -1.46
N ALA A 111 6.28 4.00 -1.90
CA ALA A 111 6.73 2.94 -2.79
C ALA A 111 6.84 1.55 -2.11
N PRO A 112 7.39 1.41 -0.89
CA PRO A 112 7.49 0.11 -0.22
C PRO A 112 6.17 -0.37 0.39
N TYR A 113 5.12 0.45 0.39
CA TYR A 113 3.87 0.12 1.07
C TYR A 113 3.12 -1.03 0.38
N VAL A 114 2.86 -2.10 1.13
CA VAL A 114 2.13 -3.28 0.66
C VAL A 114 0.62 -3.06 0.85
N SER A 115 -0.14 -3.12 -0.25
CA SER A 115 -1.59 -2.92 -0.20
C SER A 115 -2.34 -4.17 0.21
N SER A 116 -1.92 -5.32 -0.33
CA SER A 116 -2.42 -6.63 0.04
C SER A 116 -1.28 -7.63 0.05
N ALA A 117 -1.35 -8.60 0.95
CA ALA A 117 -0.45 -9.75 0.94
C ALA A 117 -1.28 -11.01 1.12
N ARG A 118 -0.94 -12.07 0.39
CA ARG A 118 -1.61 -13.36 0.52
C ARG A 118 -0.61 -14.48 0.49
N LYS A 119 -0.87 -15.51 1.27
CA LYS A 119 -0.10 -16.75 1.22
C LYS A 119 -0.58 -17.60 0.04
N LEU A 120 0.34 -18.17 -0.72
CA LEU A 120 -0.01 -19.05 -1.82
C LEU A 120 -0.29 -20.47 -1.28
N VAL A 121 -1.16 -21.21 -1.99
CA VAL A 121 -1.62 -22.56 -1.60
C VAL A 121 -0.45 -23.56 -1.41
N ASP A 122 0.69 -23.31 -2.05
CA ASP A 122 1.94 -24.07 -1.89
C ASP A 122 2.58 -23.93 -0.48
N GLY A 123 1.98 -23.15 0.42
CA GLY A 123 2.29 -23.09 1.85
C GLY A 123 3.59 -22.38 2.22
N SER A 124 4.51 -22.18 1.27
CA SER A 124 5.82 -21.56 1.46
C SER A 124 5.91 -20.17 0.83
N ALA A 125 5.30 -19.97 -0.35
CA ALA A 125 5.40 -18.72 -1.08
C ALA A 125 4.38 -17.67 -0.61
N ILE A 126 4.79 -16.40 -0.64
CA ILE A 126 3.96 -15.24 -0.29
C ILE A 126 3.92 -14.29 -1.47
N GLU A 127 2.73 -13.79 -1.78
CA GLU A 127 2.53 -12.79 -2.82
C GLU A 127 2.10 -11.46 -2.21
N MET A 128 2.85 -10.41 -2.53
CA MET A 128 2.63 -9.07 -2.03
C MET A 128 2.31 -8.12 -3.18
N GLU A 129 1.24 -7.35 -3.03
CA GLU A 129 0.85 -6.32 -3.96
C GLU A 129 1.40 -4.96 -3.49
N THR A 130 2.09 -4.27 -4.39
CA THR A 130 2.59 -2.91 -4.17
C THR A 130 2.16 -1.99 -5.30
N LYS A 131 2.02 -0.69 -5.02
CA LYS A 131 1.55 0.28 -6.02
C LYS A 131 2.67 1.20 -6.46
N SER A 132 2.90 1.24 -7.77
CA SER A 132 3.86 2.17 -8.39
C SER A 132 3.39 3.63 -8.28
N LEU A 133 4.21 4.56 -8.81
CA LEU A 133 3.90 5.99 -8.86
C LEU A 133 2.57 6.26 -9.58
N PHE A 134 2.38 5.62 -10.74
CA PHE A 134 1.18 5.76 -11.57
C PHE A 134 0.06 4.80 -11.19
N LEU A 135 -0.02 4.42 -9.92
CA LEU A 135 -1.03 3.50 -9.38
C LEU A 135 -1.05 2.08 -9.98
N LYS A 136 -0.16 1.74 -10.92
CA LYS A 136 -0.06 0.37 -11.45
C LYS A 136 0.34 -0.58 -10.33
N SER A 137 -0.43 -1.64 -10.16
CA SER A 137 -0.17 -2.69 -9.18
C SER A 137 1.00 -3.55 -9.66
N ARG A 138 1.81 -3.98 -8.71
CA ARG A 138 2.96 -4.87 -8.93
C ARG A 138 2.88 -5.98 -7.92
N PHE A 139 2.87 -7.21 -8.42
CA PHE A 139 2.79 -8.41 -7.61
C PHE A 139 4.19 -8.96 -7.43
N THR A 140 4.67 -9.01 -6.20
CA THR A 140 5.96 -9.63 -5.88
C THR A 140 5.72 -10.94 -5.18
N LYS A 141 6.09 -12.03 -5.85
CA LYS A 141 6.04 -13.38 -5.29
C LYS A 141 7.40 -13.68 -4.68
N VAL A 142 7.43 -13.93 -3.38
CA VAL A 142 8.59 -14.39 -2.63
C VAL A 142 8.40 -15.88 -2.38
N TYR A 143 9.30 -16.70 -2.89
CA TYR A 143 9.18 -18.16 -2.78
C TYR A 143 9.50 -18.67 -1.39
N ASP A 144 10.41 -17.99 -0.70
CA ASP A 144 10.84 -18.36 0.64
C ASP A 144 10.92 -17.10 1.53
N PRO A 145 10.08 -17.00 2.57
CA PRO A 145 10.03 -15.85 3.46
C PRO A 145 11.27 -15.72 4.34
N ALA A 146 12.12 -16.74 4.47
CA ALA A 146 13.37 -16.65 5.22
C ALA A 146 14.36 -15.64 4.62
N PHE A 147 14.18 -15.25 3.35
CA PHE A 147 14.96 -14.22 2.68
C PHE A 147 14.50 -12.78 2.99
N LEU A 148 13.38 -12.63 3.70
CA LEU A 148 12.90 -11.34 4.19
C LEU A 148 13.58 -11.05 5.53
N VAL A 149 14.46 -10.06 5.53
CA VAL A 149 15.19 -9.61 6.72
C VAL A 149 14.65 -8.26 7.15
N ASP A 150 14.69 -7.99 8.46
CA ASP A 150 14.35 -6.67 8.99
C ASP A 150 15.29 -5.60 8.42
N THR A 151 14.71 -4.49 7.93
CA THR A 151 15.49 -3.36 7.38
C THR A 151 15.53 -2.19 8.36
N GLY A 152 16.64 -1.45 8.35
CA GLY A 152 16.76 -0.16 9.06
C GLY A 152 16.19 1.04 8.28
N ARG A 153 15.65 0.82 7.08
CA ARG A 153 15.17 1.89 6.20
C ARG A 153 13.84 2.47 6.69
N PHE A 154 13.73 3.80 6.73
CA PHE A 154 12.45 4.47 6.99
C PHE A 154 11.37 4.02 5.99
N PHE A 155 10.15 3.78 6.50
CA PHE A 155 8.99 3.34 5.75
C PHE A 155 9.09 1.94 5.13
N ALA A 156 10.04 1.10 5.55
CA ALA A 156 10.06 -0.32 5.22
C ALA A 156 10.33 -1.13 6.48
N LYS A 157 9.68 -2.28 6.61
CA LYS A 157 9.88 -3.21 7.72
C LYS A 157 10.77 -4.38 7.29
N TYR A 158 10.53 -4.88 6.08
CA TYR A 158 11.26 -5.99 5.48
C TYR A 158 12.04 -5.54 4.26
N GLU A 159 13.18 -6.17 4.04
CA GLU A 159 13.92 -6.13 2.79
C GLU A 159 14.31 -7.54 2.33
N LEU A 160 14.48 -7.71 1.02
CA LEU A 160 15.17 -8.89 0.49
C LEU A 160 16.64 -8.82 0.89
N ALA A 161 17.14 -9.88 1.52
CA ALA A 161 18.52 -9.99 1.96
C ALA A 161 19.50 -9.82 0.78
N GLU A 162 20.60 -9.10 1.01
CA GLU A 162 21.73 -9.04 0.06
C GLU A 162 22.70 -10.20 0.24
N LYS A 163 22.90 -10.63 1.49
CA LYS A 163 23.82 -11.69 1.88
C LYS A 163 23.14 -12.60 2.88
N LEU A 164 23.27 -13.90 2.70
CA LEU A 164 22.69 -14.92 3.58
C LEU A 164 23.73 -15.95 3.97
N SER A 165 23.75 -16.33 5.24
CA SER A 165 24.54 -17.46 5.73
C SER A 165 23.69 -18.74 5.71
N THR A 166 24.22 -19.83 5.15
CA THR A 166 23.59 -21.16 5.08
C THR A 166 23.16 -21.75 6.43
N SER A 167 23.73 -21.32 7.56
CA SER A 167 23.28 -21.81 8.88
C SER A 167 21.80 -21.54 9.16
N ALA A 168 21.23 -20.51 8.52
CA ALA A 168 19.81 -20.17 8.62
C ALA A 168 18.93 -20.89 7.57
N HIS A 169 19.52 -21.51 6.54
CA HIS A 169 18.78 -22.03 5.39
C HIS A 169 18.99 -23.54 5.21
N LYS A 170 17.94 -24.34 5.48
CA LYS A 170 17.97 -25.82 5.50
C LYS A 170 18.04 -26.50 4.12
N LYS A 171 18.34 -25.78 3.04
CA LYS A 171 18.54 -26.38 1.71
C LYS A 171 20.03 -26.63 1.49
N SER A 172 20.35 -27.92 1.41
CA SER A 172 21.68 -28.50 1.32
C SER A 172 22.58 -27.76 0.33
N ALA A 173 23.77 -27.38 0.82
CA ALA A 173 24.89 -26.98 -0.01
C ALA A 173 25.20 -28.10 -1.01
N SER A 174 24.78 -27.91 -2.26
CA SER A 174 25.23 -28.73 -3.38
C SER A 174 26.49 -28.08 -3.94
N GLU A 175 27.51 -28.88 -4.29
CA GLU A 175 28.85 -28.44 -4.71
C GLU A 175 28.89 -27.62 -6.02
N THR A 176 27.75 -27.41 -6.68
CA THR A 176 27.66 -26.56 -7.88
C THR A 176 27.08 -25.19 -7.52
N PRO A 177 27.55 -24.09 -8.14
CA PRO A 177 26.96 -22.77 -7.94
C PRO A 177 25.56 -22.76 -8.55
N ILE A 178 24.55 -23.10 -7.74
CA ILE A 178 23.15 -23.10 -8.13
C ILE A 178 22.63 -21.67 -7.98
N GLU A 179 22.16 -21.09 -9.09
CA GLU A 179 21.39 -19.84 -9.06
C GLU A 179 19.92 -20.17 -8.78
N GLU A 180 19.37 -19.67 -7.67
CA GLU A 180 17.97 -19.87 -7.28
C GLU A 180 17.22 -18.54 -7.34
N THR A 181 16.04 -18.52 -7.96
CA THR A 181 15.17 -17.34 -7.95
C THR A 181 14.38 -17.30 -6.64
N VAL A 182 14.68 -16.31 -5.81
CA VAL A 182 14.08 -16.12 -4.48
C VAL A 182 12.77 -15.35 -4.55
N ALA A 183 12.75 -14.33 -5.41
CA ALA A 183 11.57 -13.50 -5.61
C ALA A 183 11.46 -13.06 -7.06
N GLU A 184 10.23 -12.81 -7.49
CA GLU A 184 9.94 -12.22 -8.80
C GLU A 184 8.87 -11.15 -8.66
N THR A 185 9.03 -10.05 -9.40
CA THR A 185 8.03 -9.00 -9.48
C THR A 185 7.39 -9.04 -10.86
N ARG A 186 6.06 -9.10 -10.90
CA ARG A 186 5.22 -9.10 -12.11
C ARG A 186 4.30 -7.89 -12.11
N ASP A 187 3.87 -7.49 -13.30
CA ASP A 187 2.83 -6.47 -13.46
C ASP A 187 1.42 -7.08 -13.37
N GLU A 188 0.39 -6.23 -13.55
CA GLU A 188 -1.02 -6.64 -13.60
C GLU A 188 -1.34 -7.58 -14.77
N ALA A 189 -0.58 -7.51 -15.87
CA ALA A 189 -0.74 -8.38 -17.03
C ALA A 189 0.01 -9.73 -16.86
N GLY A 190 0.73 -9.92 -15.75
CA GLY A 190 1.56 -11.09 -15.50
C GLY A 190 2.94 -11.04 -16.16
N ALA A 191 3.31 -9.95 -16.82
CA ALA A 191 4.64 -9.77 -17.40
C ALA A 191 5.68 -9.60 -16.29
N LEU A 192 6.81 -10.29 -16.45
CA LEU A 192 7.87 -10.30 -15.46
C LEU A 192 8.71 -9.01 -15.56
N LEU A 193 8.70 -8.20 -14.49
CA LEU A 193 9.45 -6.95 -14.41
C LEU A 193 10.88 -7.16 -13.89
N GLY A 194 11.08 -8.15 -13.01
CA GLY A 194 12.39 -8.48 -12.47
C GLY A 194 12.40 -9.72 -11.59
N ARG A 195 13.61 -10.22 -11.32
CA ARG A 195 13.88 -11.36 -10.43
C ARG A 195 14.97 -11.01 -9.42
N TRP A 196 14.81 -11.50 -8.21
CA TRP A 196 15.81 -11.51 -7.16
C TRP A 196 16.41 -12.91 -7.12
N ILE A 197 17.69 -13.02 -7.47
CA ILE A 197 18.37 -14.31 -7.64
C ILE A 197 19.45 -14.41 -6.58
N VAL A 198 19.50 -15.52 -5.86
CA VAL A 198 20.62 -15.87 -4.97
C VAL A 198 21.59 -16.76 -5.73
N LYS A 199 22.88 -16.43 -5.67
CA LYS A 199 23.97 -17.29 -6.09
C LYS A 199 24.63 -17.83 -4.84
N TRP A 200 24.60 -19.15 -4.68
CA TRP A 200 25.24 -19.82 -3.55
C TRP A 200 26.71 -20.09 -3.86
N GLU A 201 27.60 -19.68 -2.94
CA GLU A 201 29.03 -19.93 -2.98
C GLU A 201 29.46 -20.55 -1.64
N GLY A 202 29.43 -21.88 -1.58
CA GLY A 202 29.69 -22.63 -0.35
C GLY A 202 28.65 -22.32 0.74
N GLN A 203 29.07 -21.58 1.77
CA GLN A 203 28.22 -21.24 2.92
C GLN A 203 27.55 -19.86 2.82
N GLU A 204 27.95 -19.03 1.86
CA GLU A 204 27.40 -17.68 1.67
C GLU A 204 26.56 -17.61 0.40
N GLY A 205 25.37 -17.03 0.51
CA GLY A 205 24.50 -16.72 -0.62
C GLY A 205 24.60 -15.23 -0.94
N HIS A 206 25.04 -14.91 -2.15
CA HIS A 206 25.05 -13.54 -2.68
C HIS A 206 23.79 -13.30 -3.52
N CYS A 207 22.97 -12.36 -3.08
CA CYS A 207 21.77 -11.98 -3.83
C CYS A 207 22.07 -10.87 -4.84
N ARG A 208 21.49 -11.00 -6.04
CA ARG A 208 21.56 -10.01 -7.10
C ARG A 208 20.19 -9.70 -7.68
N GLN A 209 20.00 -8.45 -8.05
CA GLN A 209 18.81 -7.99 -8.75
C GLN A 209 18.98 -8.15 -10.27
N VAL A 210 17.98 -8.73 -10.93
CA VAL A 210 17.85 -8.74 -12.39
C VAL A 210 16.57 -8.02 -12.77
N GLY A 211 16.66 -6.90 -13.49
CA GLY A 211 15.51 -6.09 -13.89
C GLY A 211 14.96 -5.19 -12.77
N LYS A 212 13.65 -4.93 -12.76
CA LYS A 212 12.97 -4.07 -11.77
C LYS A 212 12.24 -4.93 -10.73
N VAL A 213 12.89 -5.18 -9.61
CA VAL A 213 12.34 -5.92 -8.46
C VAL A 213 11.99 -4.94 -7.36
N ASN A 214 10.89 -5.18 -6.65
CA ASN A 214 10.65 -4.50 -5.39
C ASN A 214 11.47 -5.19 -4.29
N ARG A 215 12.39 -4.46 -3.67
CA ARG A 215 13.27 -4.98 -2.61
C ARG A 215 12.73 -4.73 -1.21
N TYR A 216 11.98 -3.64 -1.02
CA TYR A 216 11.58 -3.15 0.29
C TYR A 216 10.07 -3.26 0.46
N PHE A 217 9.64 -3.74 1.61
CA PHE A 217 8.24 -3.96 1.92
C PHE A 217 7.89 -3.38 3.29
N ASN A 218 6.81 -2.62 3.33
CA ASN A 218 6.22 -2.11 4.57
C ASN A 218 4.93 -2.87 4.84
N ILE A 219 4.97 -3.69 5.88
CA ILE A 219 3.87 -4.58 6.27
C ILE A 219 3.69 -4.45 7.78
N HIS A 220 2.43 -4.46 8.21
CA HIS A 220 2.06 -4.43 9.62
C HIS A 220 1.86 -5.88 10.08
N GLU A 221 2.85 -6.44 10.78
CA GLU A 221 2.83 -7.83 11.26
C GLU A 221 1.64 -8.14 12.16
N GLU A 222 1.23 -7.19 12.97
CA GLU A 222 0.11 -7.28 13.90
C GLU A 222 -1.26 -7.49 13.23
N LEU A 223 -1.37 -7.21 11.94
CA LEU A 223 -2.61 -7.37 11.17
C LEU A 223 -2.53 -8.56 10.20
N MET A 224 -1.41 -9.29 10.15
CA MET A 224 -1.26 -10.45 9.26
C MET A 224 -1.87 -11.71 9.87
N PRO A 225 -2.65 -12.50 9.09
CA PRO A 225 -3.19 -13.77 9.56
C PRO A 225 -2.12 -14.87 9.67
N PHE A 226 -0.97 -14.70 9.01
CA PHE A 226 0.15 -15.66 9.00
C PHE A 226 1.46 -15.00 9.44
N ARG A 227 2.36 -15.79 10.06
CA ARG A 227 3.73 -15.37 10.37
C ARG A 227 4.71 -15.82 9.29
N PHE A 228 5.79 -15.05 9.13
CA PHE A 228 6.92 -15.38 8.26
C PHE A 228 7.84 -16.48 8.84
N ARG A 229 7.75 -16.77 10.15
CA ARG A 229 8.62 -17.69 10.89
C ARG A 229 7.82 -18.60 11.81
#